data_AF-A0A2N6AXH9-F1
#
_entry.id   AF-A0A2N6AXH9-F1
#
_cell.length_a   1.000
_cell.length_b   1.000
_cell.length_c   1.000
_cell.angle_alpha   90.00
_cell.angle_beta   90.00
_cell.angle_gamma   90.00
#
_symmetry.space_group_name_H-M   'P 1'
#
loop_
_entity.id
_entity.type
_entity.pdbx_description
1 polymer ?
#
loop_
_entity_poly.entity_id
_entity_poly.type
_entity_poly.pdbx_seq_one_letter_code
_entity_poly.pdbx_strand_id
1 'polypeptide(L)'
;MAEDSALDRLCDYVGLETSYWDVAGVHHEVPRRSKKKLLAAMGYGANTEQAAADTLKALRAERNRRMLAPVAVLREGGAFRVRLGLTASELEGGLAWQIKLEDGGARSGRAAAEQLTERDGNGAVMLCLPADLPHGYHELSIETAGRSAWTRLIVAPRRAFLPEAMRGTGVWGLALQLYSLR
;
A
#
# COMPACT_ATOMS: atom_id res chain seq x y z
N MET A 1 -15.88 -26.17 -7.24
CA MET A 1 -15.20 -24.86 -7.16
C MET A 1 -14.64 -24.58 -8.53
N ALA A 2 -15.21 -23.64 -9.27
CA ALA A 2 -14.70 -23.31 -10.61
C ALA A 2 -13.31 -22.70 -10.45
N GLU A 3 -12.36 -23.18 -11.25
CA GLU A 3 -10.98 -22.69 -11.24
C GLU A 3 -10.97 -21.21 -11.64
N ASP A 4 -10.29 -20.39 -10.83
CA ASP A 4 -10.34 -18.94 -10.96
C ASP A 4 -9.61 -18.50 -12.24
N SER A 5 -10.31 -17.83 -13.15
CA SER A 5 -9.76 -17.50 -14.47
C SER A 5 -8.55 -16.55 -14.32
N ALA A 6 -7.65 -16.52 -15.31
CA ALA A 6 -6.54 -15.56 -15.26
C ALA A 6 -7.04 -14.10 -15.26
N LEU A 7 -8.21 -13.87 -15.88
CA LEU A 7 -8.91 -12.59 -15.81
C LEU A 7 -9.32 -12.23 -14.37
N ASP A 8 -9.90 -13.17 -13.62
CA ASP A 8 -10.35 -12.93 -12.24
C ASP A 8 -9.17 -12.72 -11.29
N ARG A 9 -8.13 -13.54 -11.41
CA ARG A 9 -6.87 -13.35 -10.65
C ARG A 9 -6.18 -12.01 -10.93
N LEU A 10 -6.28 -11.49 -12.17
CA LEU A 10 -5.78 -10.16 -12.49
C LEU A 10 -6.66 -9.07 -11.85
N CYS A 11 -8.00 -9.22 -11.87
CA CYS A 11 -8.92 -8.30 -11.21
C CYS A 11 -8.59 -8.19 -9.71
N ASP A 12 -8.48 -9.32 -9.01
CA ASP A 12 -8.14 -9.35 -7.60
C ASP A 12 -6.81 -8.68 -7.31
N TYR A 13 -5.78 -8.94 -8.13
CA TYR A 13 -4.46 -8.37 -7.94
C TYR A 13 -4.43 -6.84 -8.10
N VAL A 14 -5.26 -6.28 -8.97
CA VAL A 14 -5.35 -4.82 -9.19
C VAL A 14 -6.41 -4.15 -8.32
N GLY A 15 -7.11 -4.90 -7.46
CA GLY A 15 -8.13 -4.37 -6.56
C GLY A 15 -9.48 -4.10 -7.22
N LEU A 16 -9.81 -4.84 -8.29
CA LEU A 16 -11.11 -4.78 -8.95
C LEU A 16 -12.02 -5.86 -8.38
N GLU A 17 -13.04 -5.45 -7.63
CA GLU A 17 -14.04 -6.38 -7.10
C GLU A 17 -14.86 -7.00 -8.23
N THR A 18 -14.96 -8.33 -8.18
CA THR A 18 -15.60 -9.14 -9.22
C THR A 18 -17.09 -9.36 -8.97
N SER A 19 -17.61 -8.95 -7.82
CA SER A 19 -19.03 -8.93 -7.46
C SER A 19 -19.34 -7.81 -6.46
N TYR A 20 -20.61 -7.41 -6.33
CA TYR A 20 -21.03 -6.39 -5.36
C TYR A 20 -22.50 -6.55 -4.95
N TRP A 21 -22.88 -5.92 -3.83
CA TRP A 21 -24.27 -5.77 -3.42
C TRP A 21 -24.77 -4.38 -3.81
N ASP A 22 -25.92 -4.32 -4.46
CA ASP A 22 -26.55 -3.05 -4.80
C ASP A 22 -27.33 -2.44 -3.62
N VAL A 23 -27.87 -1.24 -3.82
CA VAL A 23 -28.65 -0.51 -2.80
C VAL A 23 -29.96 -1.20 -2.42
N ALA A 24 -30.44 -2.14 -3.25
CA ALA A 24 -31.62 -2.95 -2.97
C ALA A 24 -31.26 -4.27 -2.26
N GLY A 25 -29.97 -4.51 -1.98
CA GLY A 25 -29.49 -5.73 -1.35
C GLY A 25 -29.48 -6.93 -2.30
N VAL A 26 -29.39 -6.73 -3.62
CA VAL A 26 -29.21 -7.80 -4.59
C VAL A 26 -27.72 -7.97 -4.87
N HIS A 27 -27.24 -9.22 -4.86
CA HIS A 27 -25.86 -9.55 -5.21
C HIS A 27 -25.71 -9.68 -6.73
N HIS A 28 -24.67 -9.03 -7.28
CA HIS A 28 -24.38 -8.99 -8.70
C HIS A 28 -22.95 -9.46 -8.98
N GLU A 29 -22.82 -10.42 -9.90
CA GLU A 29 -21.54 -10.80 -10.49
C GLU A 29 -21.17 -9.85 -11.63
N VAL A 30 -19.93 -9.36 -11.66
CA VAL A 30 -19.47 -8.45 -12.71
C VAL A 30 -19.25 -9.24 -14.01
N PRO A 31 -19.94 -8.89 -15.12
CA PRO A 31 -19.76 -9.61 -16.38
C PRO A 31 -18.33 -9.50 -16.91
N ARG A 32 -17.82 -10.57 -17.52
CA ARG A 32 -16.45 -10.62 -18.11
C ARG A 32 -16.15 -9.46 -19.05
N ARG A 33 -17.13 -9.01 -19.83
CA ARG A 33 -17.00 -7.84 -20.73
C ARG A 33 -16.64 -6.55 -19.96
N SER A 34 -17.22 -6.36 -18.78
CA SER A 34 -17.00 -5.19 -17.93
C SER A 34 -15.63 -5.26 -17.27
N LYS A 35 -15.24 -6.44 -16.75
CA LYS A 35 -13.88 -6.70 -16.22
C LYS A 35 -12.81 -6.30 -17.24
N LYS A 36 -12.93 -6.77 -18.49
CA LYS A 36 -11.99 -6.43 -19.58
C LYS A 36 -11.94 -4.94 -19.89
N LYS A 37 -13.09 -4.27 -19.96
CA LYS A 37 -13.15 -2.82 -20.23
C LYS A 37 -12.53 -1.99 -19.11
N LEU A 38 -12.80 -2.34 -17.86
CA LEU A 38 -12.22 -1.66 -16.70
C LEU A 38 -10.70 -1.87 -16.64
N LEU A 39 -10.23 -3.10 -16.84
CA LEU A 39 -8.79 -3.38 -16.93
C LEU A 39 -8.12 -2.59 -18.06
N ALA A 40 -8.74 -2.53 -19.24
CA ALA A 40 -8.22 -1.72 -20.35
C ALA A 40 -8.19 -0.22 -20.02
N ALA A 41 -9.22 0.31 -19.34
CA ALA A 41 -9.26 1.70 -18.87
C ALA A 41 -8.18 1.99 -17.81
N MET A 42 -7.78 1.00 -17.01
CA MET A 42 -6.64 1.07 -16.09
C MET A 42 -5.27 0.89 -16.80
N GLY A 43 -5.27 0.65 -18.12
CA GLY A 43 -4.05 0.46 -18.91
C GLY A 43 -3.52 -0.98 -18.96
N TYR A 44 -4.33 -1.98 -18.62
CA TYR A 44 -3.93 -3.39 -18.55
C TYR A 44 -4.47 -4.22 -19.72
N GLY A 45 -3.62 -5.09 -20.27
CA GLY A 45 -3.98 -6.02 -21.33
C GLY A 45 -4.73 -7.23 -20.79
N ALA A 46 -6.04 -7.34 -21.04
CA ALA A 46 -6.87 -8.43 -20.53
C ALA A 46 -7.88 -8.99 -21.55
N ASN A 47 -7.63 -8.77 -22.84
CA ASN A 47 -8.56 -9.16 -23.90
C ASN A 47 -8.71 -10.68 -24.04
N THR A 48 -7.70 -11.45 -23.63
CA THR A 48 -7.67 -12.91 -23.59
C THR A 48 -7.17 -13.41 -22.23
N GLU A 49 -7.40 -14.68 -21.90
CA GLU A 49 -6.85 -15.31 -20.69
C GLU A 49 -5.32 -15.25 -20.67
N GLN A 50 -4.67 -15.49 -21.80
CA GLN A 50 -3.22 -15.40 -21.92
C GLN A 50 -2.72 -13.96 -21.66
N ALA A 51 -3.35 -12.95 -22.26
CA ALA A 51 -2.98 -11.55 -22.03
C ALA A 51 -3.14 -11.14 -20.56
N ALA A 52 -4.21 -11.61 -19.89
CA ALA A 52 -4.42 -11.37 -18.47
C ALA A 52 -3.34 -12.05 -17.62
N ALA A 53 -2.98 -13.30 -17.93
CA ALA A 53 -1.91 -14.02 -17.25
C ALA A 53 -0.54 -13.34 -17.42
N ASP A 54 -0.22 -12.89 -18.64
CA ASP A 54 1.04 -12.20 -18.93
C ASP A 54 1.11 -10.85 -18.22
N THR A 55 0.01 -10.10 -18.20
CA THR A 55 -0.08 -8.82 -17.46
C THR A 55 0.10 -9.06 -15.96
N LEU A 56 -0.58 -10.05 -15.38
CA LEU A 56 -0.41 -10.40 -13.97
C LEU A 56 1.03 -10.78 -13.63
N LYS A 57 1.67 -11.59 -14.49
CA LYS A 57 3.09 -11.97 -14.33
C LYS A 57 4.00 -10.75 -14.39
N ALA A 58 3.79 -9.85 -15.34
CA ALA A 58 4.57 -8.62 -15.48
C ALA A 58 4.42 -7.71 -14.25
N LEU A 59 3.19 -7.51 -13.75
CA LEU A 59 2.92 -6.69 -12.57
C LEU A 59 3.58 -7.26 -11.29
N ARG A 60 3.55 -8.59 -11.12
CA ARG A 60 4.24 -9.26 -9.99
C ARG A 60 5.76 -9.10 -10.09
N ALA A 61 6.32 -9.31 -11.28
CA ALA A 61 7.74 -9.13 -11.51
C ALA A 61 8.18 -7.68 -11.22
N GLU A 62 7.42 -6.70 -11.69
CA GLU A 62 7.68 -5.28 -11.45
C GLU A 62 7.61 -4.94 -9.95
N ARG A 63 6.58 -5.39 -9.24
CA ARG A 63 6.47 -5.22 -7.77
C ARG A 63 7.69 -5.79 -7.04
N ASN A 64 8.17 -6.95 -7.45
CA ASN A 64 9.28 -7.64 -6.79
C ASN A 64 10.64 -6.99 -7.09
N ARG A 65 10.82 -6.36 -8.25
CA ARG A 65 12.05 -5.62 -8.60
C ARG A 65 12.22 -4.31 -7.82
N ARG A 66 11.10 -3.71 -7.37
CA ARG A 66 11.12 -2.45 -6.61
C ARG A 66 11.61 -2.67 -5.19
N MET A 67 12.78 -2.09 -4.88
CA MET A 67 13.38 -2.12 -3.54
C MET A 67 12.43 -1.57 -2.49
N LEU A 68 11.80 -0.43 -2.75
CA LEU A 68 10.81 0.20 -1.89
C LEU A 68 9.48 0.37 -2.63
N ALA A 69 8.38 0.37 -1.89
CA ALA A 69 7.10 0.83 -2.43
C ALA A 69 7.18 2.32 -2.81
N PRO A 70 6.37 2.81 -3.77
CA PRO A 70 6.36 4.23 -4.16
C PRO A 70 6.12 5.20 -2.99
N VAL A 71 5.30 4.77 -2.03
CA VAL A 71 5.04 5.44 -0.75
C VAL A 71 4.85 4.36 0.30
N ALA A 72 5.42 4.56 1.49
CA ALA A 72 5.18 3.73 2.66
C ALA A 72 4.32 4.51 3.66
N VAL A 73 3.19 3.92 4.09
CA VAL A 73 2.31 4.51 5.10
C VAL A 73 2.31 3.63 6.33
N LEU A 74 2.70 4.19 7.46
CA LEU A 74 2.70 3.59 8.78
C LEU A 74 1.55 4.19 9.59
N ARG A 75 0.94 3.37 10.45
CA ARG A 75 -0.16 3.80 11.31
C ARG A 75 0.23 3.64 12.76
N GLU A 76 -0.01 4.68 13.54
CA GLU A 76 0.16 4.70 14.99
C GLU A 76 -0.45 3.46 15.67
N GLY A 77 0.27 2.94 16.68
CA GLY A 77 -0.17 1.79 17.50
C GLY A 77 0.08 0.42 16.87
N GLY A 78 0.77 0.37 15.71
CA GLY A 78 1.23 -0.87 15.08
C GLY A 78 2.76 -0.94 14.99
N ALA A 79 3.29 -2.12 14.65
CA ALA A 79 4.70 -2.26 14.34
C ALA A 79 5.02 -1.53 13.02
N PHE A 80 6.03 -0.66 13.04
CA PHE A 80 6.43 0.08 11.85
C PHE A 80 7.29 -0.79 10.95
N ARG A 81 6.65 -1.33 9.90
CA ARG A 81 7.28 -2.25 8.95
C ARG A 81 7.17 -1.73 7.52
N VAL A 82 8.28 -1.77 6.80
CA VAL A 82 8.34 -1.39 5.38
C VAL A 82 8.77 -2.58 4.54
N ARG A 83 8.00 -2.87 3.49
CA ARG A 83 8.30 -3.96 2.54
C ARG A 83 9.52 -3.63 1.70
N LEU A 84 10.45 -4.58 1.61
CA LEU A 84 11.64 -4.54 0.77
C LEU A 84 11.54 -5.56 -0.38
N GLY A 85 11.76 -5.11 -1.62
CA GLY A 85 11.96 -5.97 -2.78
C GLY A 85 13.44 -6.21 -3.03
N LEU A 86 14.03 -7.14 -2.28
CA LEU A 86 15.44 -7.51 -2.35
C LEU A 86 15.60 -9.03 -2.45
N THR A 87 16.61 -9.49 -3.18
CA THR A 87 16.98 -10.91 -3.23
C THR A 87 17.74 -11.32 -1.97
N ALA A 88 17.91 -12.63 -1.74
CA ALA A 88 18.71 -13.14 -0.62
C ALA A 88 20.16 -12.63 -0.68
N SER A 89 20.78 -12.65 -1.86
CA SER A 89 22.16 -12.17 -2.07
C SER A 89 22.32 -10.69 -1.76
N GLU A 90 21.29 -9.88 -2.03
CA GLU A 90 21.27 -8.44 -1.72
C GLU A 90 21.11 -8.16 -0.22
N LEU A 91 20.76 -9.16 0.58
CA LEU A 91 20.56 -9.03 2.02
C LEU A 91 21.71 -9.58 2.85
N GLU A 92 22.62 -10.37 2.26
CA GLU A 92 23.74 -11.02 2.97
C GLU A 92 24.62 -10.03 3.75
N GLY A 93 24.86 -8.84 3.22
CA GLY A 93 25.65 -7.78 3.88
C GLY A 93 24.86 -6.90 4.87
N GLY A 94 23.59 -7.22 5.09
CA GLY A 94 22.63 -6.35 5.77
C GLY A 94 22.27 -5.10 4.96
N LEU A 95 21.50 -4.20 5.58
CA LEU A 95 20.95 -3.01 4.96
C LEU A 95 21.19 -1.79 5.85
N ALA A 96 21.72 -0.70 5.31
CA ALA A 96 21.70 0.60 5.96
C ALA A 96 20.41 1.34 5.63
N TRP A 97 19.84 2.05 6.61
CA TRP A 97 18.66 2.89 6.40
C TRP A 97 18.80 4.24 7.08
N GLN A 98 18.14 5.24 6.50
CA GLN A 98 18.06 6.59 7.04
C GLN A 98 16.65 7.14 6.82
N ILE A 99 16.11 7.80 7.84
CA ILE A 99 14.85 8.52 7.81
C ILE A 99 15.16 10.00 8.00
N LYS A 100 14.84 10.83 7.02
CA LYS A 100 14.79 12.28 7.17
C LYS A 100 13.39 12.65 7.64
N LEU A 101 13.31 13.18 8.86
CA LEU A 101 12.05 13.59 9.49
C LEU A 101 11.55 14.90 8.88
N GLU A 102 10.26 15.16 9.07
CA GLU A 102 9.59 16.36 8.55
C GLU A 102 10.13 17.63 9.19
N ASP A 103 10.45 17.55 10.49
CA ASP A 103 11.00 18.63 11.30
C ASP A 103 12.48 18.94 11.01
N GLY A 104 13.09 18.28 10.01
CA GLY A 104 14.49 18.41 9.65
C GLY A 104 15.43 17.49 10.44
N GLY A 105 14.92 16.74 11.42
CA GLY A 105 15.68 15.72 12.13
C GLY A 105 16.03 14.52 11.24
N ALA A 106 16.90 13.65 11.77
CA ALA A 106 17.23 12.38 11.12
C ALA A 106 17.25 11.23 12.13
N ARG A 107 16.94 10.03 11.62
CA ARG A 107 17.16 8.75 12.29
C ARG A 107 17.89 7.83 11.31
N SER A 108 18.81 7.02 11.78
CA SER A 108 19.50 6.06 10.92
C SER A 108 19.82 4.79 11.69
N GLY A 109 20.09 3.73 10.96
CA GLY A 109 20.48 2.45 11.54
C GLY A 109 20.89 1.46 10.48
N ARG A 110 21.21 0.26 10.94
CA ARG A 110 21.56 -0.88 10.09
C ARG A 110 20.78 -2.10 10.54
N ALA A 111 20.25 -2.85 9.59
CA ALA A 111 19.63 -4.14 9.84
C ALA A 111 20.56 -5.24 9.32
N ALA A 112 20.96 -6.15 10.19
CA ALA A 112 21.74 -7.32 9.79
C ALA A 112 20.85 -8.34 9.04
N ALA A 113 21.47 -9.24 8.26
CA ALA A 113 20.74 -10.21 7.43
C ALA A 113 19.79 -11.09 8.27
N GLU A 114 20.22 -11.45 9.48
CA GLU A 114 19.48 -12.28 10.43
C GLU A 114 18.22 -11.60 10.97
N GLN A 115 18.22 -10.26 10.97
CA GLN A 115 17.06 -9.44 11.38
C GLN A 115 16.05 -9.25 10.24
N LEU A 116 16.42 -9.58 9.01
CA LEU A 116 15.63 -9.40 7.78
C LEU A 116 14.99 -10.73 7.32
N THR A 117 14.46 -11.47 8.28
CA THR A 117 13.87 -12.80 8.07
C THR A 117 12.34 -12.76 7.92
N GLU A 118 11.67 -11.72 8.44
CA GLU A 118 10.22 -11.56 8.31
C GLU A 118 9.81 -11.34 6.85
N ARG A 119 8.77 -12.05 6.41
CA ARG A 119 8.25 -12.01 5.04
C ARG A 119 6.78 -11.60 4.98
N ASP A 120 6.40 -10.82 3.99
CA ASP A 120 4.99 -10.62 3.64
C ASP A 120 4.38 -11.90 3.03
N GLY A 121 3.06 -11.93 2.85
CA GLY A 121 2.37 -13.06 2.21
C GLY A 121 2.80 -13.37 0.77
N ASN A 122 3.66 -12.54 0.16
CA ASN A 122 4.23 -12.72 -1.17
C ASN A 122 5.75 -12.99 -1.13
N GLY A 123 6.34 -13.21 0.06
CA GLY A 123 7.76 -13.52 0.25
C GLY A 123 8.71 -12.32 0.26
N ALA A 124 8.20 -11.08 0.25
CA ALA A 124 9.04 -9.88 0.34
C ALA A 124 9.49 -9.64 1.79
N VAL A 125 10.71 -9.15 2.00
CA VAL A 125 11.26 -8.89 3.34
C VAL A 125 10.57 -7.69 3.99
N MET A 126 10.44 -7.71 5.32
CA MET A 126 9.99 -6.56 6.11
C MET A 126 11.15 -5.94 6.90
N LEU A 127 11.37 -4.64 6.72
CA LEU A 127 12.25 -3.82 7.55
C LEU A 127 11.47 -3.25 8.73
N CYS A 128 11.92 -3.52 9.96
CA CYS A 128 11.39 -2.85 11.15
C CYS A 128 12.06 -1.49 11.36
N LEU A 129 11.26 -0.46 11.57
CA LEU A 129 11.70 0.91 11.87
C LEU A 129 11.41 1.26 13.34
N PRO A 130 12.02 2.32 13.91
CA PRO A 130 11.70 2.80 15.25
C PRO A 130 10.20 3.05 15.40
N ALA A 131 9.59 2.58 16.49
CA ALA A 131 8.13 2.65 16.68
C ALA A 131 7.63 4.04 17.13
N ASP A 132 8.55 4.96 17.44
CA ASP A 132 8.32 6.29 18.00
C ASP A 132 8.48 7.42 16.96
N LEU A 133 8.41 7.10 15.66
CA LEU A 133 8.43 8.15 14.63
C LEU A 133 7.20 9.07 14.81
N PRO A 134 7.40 10.40 14.75
CA PRO A 134 6.31 11.36 14.88
C PRO A 134 5.33 11.23 13.71
N HIS A 135 4.10 11.70 13.89
CA HIS A 135 3.17 11.85 12.77
C HIS A 135 3.72 12.86 11.76
N GLY A 136 3.58 12.57 10.47
CA GLY A 136 4.03 13.48 9.43
C GLY A 136 4.51 12.81 8.15
N TYR A 137 5.17 13.61 7.32
CA TYR A 137 5.75 13.26 6.04
C TYR A 137 7.27 13.23 6.13
N HIS A 138 7.84 12.04 6.03
CA HIS A 138 9.27 11.77 6.14
C HIS A 138 9.80 11.15 4.86
N GLU A 139 11.11 10.99 4.76
CA GLU A 139 11.77 10.29 3.66
C GLU A 139 12.57 9.14 4.20
N LEU A 140 12.30 7.91 3.73
CA LEU A 140 13.08 6.73 4.04
C LEU A 140 14.01 6.43 2.87
N SER A 141 15.30 6.33 3.15
CA SER A 141 16.33 5.90 2.21
C SER A 141 16.97 4.61 2.72
N ILE A 142 17.27 3.69 1.82
CA ILE A 142 17.95 2.44 2.12
C ILE A 142 19.13 2.22 1.17
N GLU A 143 20.17 1.53 1.65
CA GLU A 143 21.36 1.18 0.88
C GLU A 143 21.83 -0.23 1.22
N THR A 144 21.99 -1.07 0.19
CA THR A 144 22.58 -2.41 0.29
C THR A 144 23.15 -2.85 -1.05
N ALA A 145 24.23 -3.66 -1.02
CA ALA A 145 24.83 -4.28 -2.21
C ALA A 145 25.08 -3.29 -3.37
N GLY A 146 25.47 -2.05 -3.06
CA GLY A 146 25.72 -0.99 -4.05
C GLY A 146 24.46 -0.39 -4.70
N ARG A 147 23.26 -0.79 -4.25
CA ARG A 147 21.98 -0.20 -4.66
C ARG A 147 21.46 0.72 -3.55
N SER A 148 20.87 1.83 -3.96
CA SER A 148 20.15 2.73 -3.08
C SER A 148 18.76 3.01 -3.62
N ALA A 149 17.81 3.25 -2.72
CA ALA A 149 16.46 3.66 -3.05
C ALA A 149 15.90 4.53 -1.94
N TRP A 150 14.96 5.40 -2.28
CA TRP A 150 14.21 6.19 -1.31
C TRP A 150 12.71 6.10 -1.57
N THR A 151 11.91 6.39 -0.53
CA THR A 151 10.46 6.49 -0.61
C THR A 151 9.92 7.52 0.37
N ARG A 152 8.76 8.09 0.05
CA ARG A 152 7.99 8.90 0.99
C ARG A 152 7.48 7.98 2.10
N LEU A 153 7.83 8.29 3.35
CA LEU A 153 7.34 7.61 4.54
C LEU A 153 6.32 8.50 5.23
N ILE A 154 5.09 8.03 5.40
CA ILE A 154 4.02 8.80 6.05
C ILE A 154 3.63 8.08 7.33
N VAL A 155 3.68 8.77 8.46
CA VAL A 155 3.19 8.23 9.74
C VAL A 155 1.85 8.90 10.06
N ALA A 156 0.79 8.11 10.03
CA ALA A 156 -0.58 8.59 10.20
C ALA A 156 -1.17 8.19 11.56
N PRO A 157 -1.98 9.06 12.19
CA PRO A 157 -2.68 8.72 13.41
C PRO A 157 -3.69 7.59 13.17
N ARG A 158 -4.05 6.87 14.24
CA ARG A 158 -5.05 5.80 14.14
C ARG A 158 -6.47 6.33 13.99
N ARG A 159 -6.73 7.57 14.40
CA ARG A 159 -8.04 8.21 14.37
C ARG A 159 -7.93 9.63 13.82
N ALA A 160 -8.97 10.07 13.13
CA ALA A 160 -9.13 11.48 12.79
C ALA A 160 -9.31 12.32 14.06
N PHE A 161 -8.97 13.61 13.98
CA PHE A 161 -9.17 14.54 15.07
C PHE A 161 -10.65 14.65 15.43
N LEU A 162 -10.95 14.59 16.73
CA LEU A 162 -12.28 14.82 17.28
C LEU A 162 -12.16 15.91 18.36
N PRO A 163 -12.74 17.11 18.13
CA PRO A 163 -12.76 18.19 19.11
C PRO A 163 -13.33 17.71 20.45
N GLU A 164 -12.81 18.23 21.56
CA GLU A 164 -13.23 17.82 22.90
C GLU A 164 -14.73 18.03 23.14
N ALA A 165 -15.29 19.15 22.65
CA ALA A 165 -16.72 19.46 22.73
C ALA A 165 -17.63 18.40 22.08
N MET A 166 -17.10 17.60 21.15
CA MET A 166 -17.85 16.53 20.47
C MET A 166 -17.71 15.15 21.13
N ARG A 167 -16.93 15.03 22.21
CA ARG A 167 -16.69 13.75 22.90
C ARG A 167 -17.77 13.39 23.93
N GLY A 168 -18.69 14.31 24.21
CA GLY A 168 -19.75 14.17 25.21
C GLY A 168 -21.15 14.10 24.59
N THR A 169 -22.07 14.88 25.16
CA THR A 169 -23.45 15.01 24.68
C THR A 169 -23.47 15.60 23.25
N GLY A 170 -24.40 15.14 22.42
CA GLY A 170 -24.47 15.53 21.00
C GLY A 170 -24.35 17.03 20.76
N VAL A 171 -23.57 17.40 19.74
CA VAL A 171 -23.45 18.77 19.24
C VAL A 171 -24.44 19.00 18.10
N TRP A 172 -24.87 20.24 17.91
CA TRP A 172 -25.67 20.65 16.76
C TRP A 172 -24.96 21.76 15.99
N GLY A 173 -25.27 21.86 14.71
CA GLY A 173 -24.77 22.91 13.82
C GLY A 173 -25.70 23.06 12.62
N LEU A 174 -25.57 24.17 11.90
CA LEU A 174 -26.38 24.45 10.72
C LEU A 174 -25.64 23.99 9.46
N ALA A 175 -26.25 23.08 8.71
CA ALA A 175 -25.84 22.78 7.34
C ALA A 175 -26.66 23.66 6.40
N LEU A 176 -26.01 24.61 5.73
CA LEU A 176 -26.68 25.57 4.85
C LEU A 176 -25.97 25.67 3.50
N GLN A 177 -26.77 25.92 2.47
CA GLN A 177 -26.26 26.24 1.14
C GLN A 177 -25.88 27.72 1.13
N LEU A 178 -24.58 28.04 1.20
CA LEU A 178 -24.12 29.43 1.37
C LEU A 178 -24.69 30.38 0.30
N TYR A 179 -24.90 29.87 -0.92
CA TYR A 179 -25.47 30.62 -2.03
C TYR A 179 -26.97 30.93 -1.91
N SER A 180 -27.70 30.31 -0.97
CA SER A 180 -29.14 30.56 -0.77
C SER A 180 -29.43 31.62 0.29
N LEU A 181 -28.40 32.18 0.93
CA LEU A 181 -28.53 33.30 1.86
C LEU A 181 -28.82 34.61 1.12
N ARG A 182 -29.67 35.46 1.69
CA ARG A 182 -30.00 36.80 1.20
C ARG A 182 -29.65 37.85 2.24
#